data_AF-A0A7W7WNR4-F1
#
_entry.id   AF-A0A7W7WNR4-F1
#
_cell.length_a   1.000
_cell.length_b   1.000
_cell.length_c   1.000
_cell.angle_alpha   90.00
_cell.angle_beta   90.00
_cell.angle_gamma   90.00
#
_symmetry.space_group_name_H-M   'P 1'
#
loop_
_entity.id
_entity.type
_entity.pdbx_description
1 polymer ?
#
loop_
_entity_poly.entity_id
_entity_poly.type
_entity_poly.pdbx_seq_one_letter_code
_entity_poly.pdbx_strand_id
1 'polypeptide(L)'
;MADYGHDLLFGTFLTPTAEQAQQVVELAQLTEQVGLDLVSVQDHPYQPKFLDAWTLLSVIAARTTRVTVLPNVANLPLRPPAVLARSAASLDILSGGRVELGLGAGSFWDAIAAQGGPRRSPSEAVTALTEAIEVIRALWTPGHGIRLDGEHYTLQGAKPGPFPAHDIGIWLGAIKPRMLRLTGRVADGWLPSSPYVPPEQLTAANQLIDQAATEAGRSPSAVRRLYNIVGSFNGDGREFLQGAPAVWVEQLAELTLDQGVSGYILMAESADSIRRFAAEVAPAVRELVAAERAAVSSVKSGSGTPTEAVTEVPGTPAEAVTVAPAPAPVRRAAEGLAVTPTPDDGVRFSAERPWDESDRPTGPDPEPGRRYTRHEQASGQHLVDVHDHLRSELAQLRDIADQVAAGAMDVGAARSHLNTMTMRQNNWTLGAYCESYCRVVTTHHTIEDQAMFPHLRRADPRLKPVIERLEQEHHVIHGVIERVDQALVALVTAPGNMADLRAAIDLLTDTLLSHLSYEEGELVEPLARLGYR
;
A
#
# COMPACT_ATOMS: atom_id res chain seq x y z
N MET A 1 -8.63 -12.74 -20.06
CA MET A 1 -8.01 -11.83 -19.08
C MET A 1 -6.66 -11.41 -19.59
N ALA A 2 -6.46 -10.11 -19.73
CA ALA A 2 -5.17 -9.49 -20.05
C ALA A 2 -4.33 -9.26 -18.78
N ASP A 3 -4.55 -10.05 -17.72
CA ASP A 3 -3.72 -10.02 -16.53
C ASP A 3 -2.31 -10.54 -16.86
N TYR A 4 -1.35 -9.62 -16.95
CA TYR A 4 0.05 -9.92 -17.25
C TYR A 4 0.83 -10.45 -16.03
N GLY A 5 0.18 -10.60 -14.86
CA GLY A 5 0.77 -11.20 -13.67
C GLY A 5 1.75 -10.29 -12.91
N HIS A 6 1.76 -8.99 -13.22
CA HIS A 6 2.59 -8.03 -12.49
C HIS A 6 2.09 -7.84 -11.06
N ASP A 7 3.04 -7.54 -10.19
CA ASP A 7 2.80 -6.89 -8.91
C ASP A 7 2.10 -5.55 -9.13
N LEU A 8 1.30 -5.15 -8.13
CA LEU A 8 0.62 -3.86 -8.17
C LEU A 8 1.51 -2.78 -7.57
N LEU A 9 1.52 -1.62 -8.22
CA LEU A 9 2.19 -0.41 -7.78
C LEU A 9 1.15 0.68 -7.57
N PHE A 10 1.22 1.38 -6.46
CA PHE A 10 0.36 2.53 -6.15
C PHE A 10 1.23 3.72 -5.82
N GLY A 11 0.86 4.91 -6.28
CA GLY A 11 1.63 6.10 -5.96
C GLY A 11 0.94 7.39 -6.30
N THR A 12 1.71 8.47 -6.26
CA THR A 12 1.18 9.82 -6.43
C THR A 12 1.80 10.52 -7.63
N PHE A 13 0.98 11.36 -8.25
CA PHE A 13 1.35 12.36 -9.21
C PHE A 13 1.16 13.70 -8.52
N LEU A 14 2.25 14.42 -8.30
CA LEU A 14 2.27 15.70 -7.60
C LEU A 14 2.51 16.83 -8.59
N THR A 15 1.72 17.90 -8.47
CA THR A 15 1.95 19.11 -9.25
C THR A 15 3.14 19.85 -8.65
N PRO A 16 4.20 20.15 -9.42
CA PRO A 16 5.44 20.73 -8.89
C PRO A 16 5.32 22.26 -8.71
N THR A 17 4.31 22.75 -7.99
CA THR A 17 4.07 24.19 -7.81
C THR A 17 5.20 24.86 -7.04
N ALA A 18 5.72 25.97 -7.57
CA ALA A 18 6.82 26.72 -6.96
C ALA A 18 6.37 27.52 -5.73
N GLU A 19 5.13 28.03 -5.73
CA GLU A 19 4.56 28.79 -4.61
C GLU A 19 4.44 27.94 -3.32
N GLN A 20 4.27 26.63 -3.48
CA GLN A 20 4.10 25.66 -2.40
C GLN A 20 5.18 24.59 -2.45
N ALA A 21 6.40 24.95 -2.84
CA ALA A 21 7.50 23.99 -3.09
C ALA A 21 7.74 23.02 -1.93
N GLN A 22 7.71 23.52 -0.69
CA GLN A 22 7.91 22.71 0.50
C GLN A 22 6.75 21.72 0.73
N GLN A 23 5.51 22.15 0.48
CA GLN A 23 4.33 21.28 0.57
C GLN A 23 4.40 20.14 -0.45
N VAL A 24 4.92 20.38 -1.66
CA VAL A 24 5.11 19.32 -2.67
C VAL A 24 6.07 18.24 -2.15
N VAL A 25 7.17 18.64 -1.49
CA VAL A 25 8.11 17.69 -0.87
C VAL A 25 7.45 16.96 0.31
N GLU A 26 6.65 17.65 1.12
CA GLU A 26 5.92 17.04 2.24
C GLU A 26 4.89 16.00 1.75
N LEU A 27 4.17 16.26 0.66
CA LEU A 27 3.26 15.28 0.05
C LEU A 27 4.01 14.08 -0.53
N ALA A 28 5.21 14.29 -1.07
CA ALA A 28 6.08 13.19 -1.52
C ALA A 28 6.55 12.33 -0.34
N GLN A 29 6.95 12.95 0.77
CA GLN A 29 7.30 12.23 2.00
C GLN A 29 6.08 11.50 2.58
N LEU A 30 4.90 12.13 2.57
CA LEU A 30 3.66 11.51 2.99
C LEU A 30 3.35 10.26 2.16
N THR A 31 3.53 10.32 0.84
CA THR A 31 3.36 9.17 -0.07
C THR A 31 4.19 7.97 0.40
N GLU A 32 5.46 8.19 0.77
CA GLU A 32 6.32 7.15 1.34
C GLU A 32 5.87 6.69 2.73
N GLN A 33 5.46 7.63 3.59
CA GLN A 33 5.05 7.35 4.97
C GLN A 33 3.80 6.49 5.04
N VAL A 34 2.86 6.68 4.10
CA VAL A 34 1.64 5.86 4.01
C VAL A 34 1.83 4.56 3.23
N GLY A 35 3.07 4.25 2.82
CA GLY A 35 3.41 2.96 2.22
C GLY A 35 3.07 2.81 0.75
N LEU A 36 2.89 3.91 0.01
CA LEU A 36 2.79 3.87 -1.44
C LEU A 36 4.18 3.69 -2.08
N ASP A 37 4.21 3.19 -3.30
CA ASP A 37 5.40 2.68 -3.99
C ASP A 37 6.16 3.75 -4.80
N LEU A 38 5.45 4.78 -5.29
CA LEU A 38 6.02 5.72 -6.26
C LEU A 38 5.54 7.17 -6.08
N VAL A 39 6.43 8.11 -6.38
CA VAL A 39 6.18 9.54 -6.47
C VAL A 39 6.58 10.03 -7.85
N SER A 40 5.66 10.72 -8.52
CA SER A 40 5.90 11.28 -9.83
C SER A 40 5.54 12.74 -9.93
N VAL A 41 6.21 13.48 -10.81
CA VAL A 41 5.93 14.90 -11.07
C VAL A 41 5.94 15.18 -12.57
N GLN A 42 5.08 16.07 -13.03
CA GLN A 42 5.08 16.50 -14.42
C GLN A 42 6.29 17.36 -14.78
N ASP A 43 6.83 17.16 -15.99
CA ASP A 43 7.92 17.96 -16.53
C ASP A 43 7.40 18.92 -17.61
N HIS A 44 7.03 20.12 -17.18
CA HIS A 44 6.66 21.23 -18.07
C HIS A 44 7.58 22.44 -17.86
N PRO A 45 8.83 22.43 -18.38
CA PRO A 45 9.81 23.51 -18.15
C PRO A 45 9.34 24.91 -18.57
N TYR A 46 8.36 24.98 -19.48
CA TYR A 46 7.73 26.21 -19.94
C TYR A 46 6.62 26.74 -19.04
N GLN A 47 6.24 26.04 -17.97
CA GLN A 47 5.26 26.54 -17.01
C GLN A 47 5.97 27.33 -15.91
N PRO A 48 5.86 28.67 -15.88
CA PRO A 48 6.65 29.51 -14.98
C PRO A 48 6.28 29.35 -13.49
N LYS A 49 5.13 28.72 -13.21
CA LYS A 49 4.68 28.41 -11.84
C LYS A 49 5.24 27.10 -11.31
N PHE A 50 5.95 26.32 -12.12
CA PHE A 50 6.45 25.02 -11.73
C PHE A 50 7.95 25.04 -11.42
N LEU A 51 8.34 24.19 -10.48
CA LEU A 51 9.72 23.82 -10.24
C LEU A 51 10.25 22.97 -11.42
N ASP A 52 11.57 23.00 -11.61
CA ASP A 52 12.24 22.05 -12.50
C ASP A 52 12.07 20.62 -11.97
N ALA A 53 11.52 19.72 -12.80
CA ALA A 53 11.16 18.37 -12.38
C ALA A 53 12.36 17.57 -11.86
N TRP A 54 13.50 17.57 -12.55
CA TRP A 54 14.67 16.80 -12.13
C TRP A 54 15.31 17.35 -10.84
N THR A 55 15.30 18.65 -10.65
CA THR A 55 15.73 19.29 -9.40
C THR A 55 14.83 18.87 -8.25
N LEU A 56 13.51 18.96 -8.42
CA LEU A 56 12.54 18.53 -7.40
C LEU A 56 12.65 17.04 -7.08
N LEU A 57 12.73 16.18 -8.10
CA LEU A 57 12.88 14.73 -7.92
C LEU A 57 14.17 14.38 -7.17
N SER A 58 15.26 15.13 -7.39
CA SER A 58 16.51 14.96 -6.64
C SER A 58 16.34 15.28 -5.15
N VAL A 59 15.61 16.35 -4.83
CA VAL A 59 15.28 16.71 -3.43
C VAL A 59 14.38 15.66 -2.81
N ILE A 60 13.33 15.20 -3.53
CA ILE A 60 12.43 14.15 -3.06
C ILE A 60 13.21 12.87 -2.78
N ALA A 61 14.03 12.41 -3.71
CA ALA A 61 14.84 11.20 -3.55
C ALA A 61 15.80 11.28 -2.36
N ALA A 62 16.36 12.46 -2.07
CA ALA A 62 17.22 12.67 -0.90
C ALA A 62 16.45 12.77 0.43
N ARG A 63 15.13 13.00 0.38
CA ARG A 63 14.24 13.13 1.53
C ARG A 63 13.38 11.90 1.78
N THR A 64 13.53 10.88 0.94
CA THR A 64 12.83 9.59 0.98
C THR A 64 13.83 8.45 0.85
N THR A 65 13.41 7.24 1.21
CA THR A 65 14.32 6.09 1.32
C THR A 65 13.89 4.87 0.51
N ARG A 66 12.65 4.82 0.03
CA ARG A 66 12.02 3.64 -0.59
C ARG A 66 11.24 3.96 -1.84
N VAL A 67 10.49 5.07 -1.87
CA VAL A 67 9.63 5.37 -3.02
C VAL A 67 10.47 5.51 -4.29
N THR A 68 9.97 4.92 -5.36
CA THR A 68 10.49 5.16 -6.70
C THR A 68 10.09 6.55 -7.17
N VAL A 69 11.04 7.29 -7.73
CA VAL A 69 10.83 8.64 -8.25
C VAL A 69 10.90 8.66 -9.76
N LEU A 70 10.01 9.42 -10.41
CA LEU A 70 10.04 9.56 -11.87
C LEU A 70 9.44 10.87 -12.38
N PRO A 71 9.93 11.41 -13.52
CA PRO A 71 9.18 12.40 -14.27
C PRO A 71 7.99 11.72 -14.97
N ASN A 72 6.82 12.36 -14.97
CA ASN A 72 5.58 11.82 -15.54
C ASN A 72 4.91 12.86 -16.45
N VAL A 73 5.38 13.04 -17.69
CA VAL A 73 6.59 12.44 -18.29
C VAL A 73 7.61 13.53 -18.63
N ALA A 74 8.88 13.18 -18.73
CA ALA A 74 9.96 14.08 -19.13
C ALA A 74 9.71 14.69 -20.52
N ASN A 75 9.96 15.98 -20.66
CA ASN A 75 9.79 16.70 -21.93
C ASN A 75 11.01 16.52 -22.83
N LEU A 76 11.03 15.46 -23.65
CA LEU A 76 12.17 15.15 -24.51
C LEU A 76 12.65 16.33 -25.38
N PRO A 77 11.77 17.14 -26.02
CA PRO A 77 12.21 18.30 -26.80
C PRO A 77 13.04 19.34 -26.03
N LEU A 78 12.86 19.46 -24.71
CA LEU A 78 13.62 20.37 -23.85
C LEU A 78 14.68 19.67 -22.99
N ARG A 79 14.83 18.35 -23.13
CA ARG A 79 15.72 17.51 -22.33
C ARG A 79 16.51 16.58 -23.27
N PRO A 80 17.69 16.98 -23.78
CA PRO A 80 18.46 16.17 -24.71
C PRO A 80 18.71 14.74 -24.18
N PRO A 81 18.56 13.68 -25.00
CA PRO A 81 18.54 12.30 -24.50
C PRO A 81 19.84 11.88 -23.82
N ALA A 82 21.01 12.36 -24.29
CA ALA A 82 22.27 12.08 -23.64
C ALA A 82 22.38 12.70 -22.24
N VAL A 83 21.74 13.87 -22.02
CA VAL A 83 21.67 14.52 -20.71
C VAL A 83 20.66 13.77 -19.83
N LEU A 84 19.49 13.41 -20.37
CA LEU A 84 18.51 12.59 -19.64
C LEU A 84 19.09 11.27 -19.16
N ALA A 85 19.84 10.56 -20.02
CA ALA A 85 20.50 9.32 -19.66
C ALA A 85 21.43 9.52 -18.45
N ARG A 86 22.24 10.59 -18.47
CA ARG A 86 23.15 10.92 -17.37
C ARG A 86 22.38 11.32 -16.10
N SER A 87 21.35 12.16 -16.21
CA SER A 87 20.56 12.62 -15.07
C SER A 87 19.84 11.47 -14.38
N ALA A 88 19.17 10.62 -15.15
CA ALA A 88 18.46 9.45 -14.63
C ALA A 88 19.43 8.46 -13.96
N ALA A 89 20.52 8.06 -14.61
CA ALA A 89 21.50 7.16 -14.00
C ALA A 89 22.19 7.76 -12.77
N SER A 90 22.45 9.08 -12.77
CA SER A 90 23.06 9.74 -11.60
C SER A 90 22.10 9.75 -10.42
N LEU A 91 20.83 10.13 -10.64
CA LEU A 91 19.82 10.10 -9.59
C LEU A 91 19.57 8.67 -9.10
N ASP A 92 19.65 7.69 -10.00
CA ASP A 92 19.48 6.29 -9.66
C ASP A 92 20.57 5.79 -8.72
N ILE A 93 21.84 6.09 -9.02
CA ILE A 93 22.97 5.81 -8.12
C ILE A 93 22.77 6.52 -6.77
N LEU A 94 22.40 7.80 -6.78
CA LEU A 94 22.27 8.62 -5.57
C LEU A 94 21.09 8.17 -4.69
N SER A 95 20.02 7.66 -5.30
CA SER A 95 18.82 7.20 -4.62
C SER A 95 18.91 5.74 -4.17
N GLY A 96 19.89 4.98 -4.66
CA GLY A 96 20.06 3.55 -4.39
C GLY A 96 19.16 2.65 -5.25
N GLY A 97 18.92 3.01 -6.51
CA GLY A 97 18.16 2.18 -7.45
C GLY A 97 16.66 2.46 -7.47
N ARG A 98 16.23 3.72 -7.33
CA ARG A 98 14.82 4.12 -7.17
C ARG A 98 14.32 5.06 -8.26
N VAL A 99 14.88 5.02 -9.47
CA VAL A 99 14.48 5.93 -10.55
C VAL A 99 13.85 5.20 -11.72
N GLU A 100 12.71 5.69 -12.17
CA GLU A 100 12.09 5.26 -13.43
C GLU A 100 12.03 6.45 -14.40
N LEU A 101 12.07 6.19 -15.71
CA LEU A 101 12.07 7.26 -16.71
C LEU A 101 10.75 7.30 -17.49
N GLY A 102 9.78 8.07 -16.98
CA GLY A 102 8.64 8.49 -17.80
C GLY A 102 9.11 9.45 -18.90
N LEU A 103 8.87 9.11 -20.17
CA LEU A 103 9.36 9.87 -21.33
C LEU A 103 8.23 10.21 -22.31
N GLY A 104 8.16 11.48 -22.71
CA GLY A 104 7.17 11.99 -23.65
C GLY A 104 7.81 12.63 -24.87
N ALA A 105 7.17 12.48 -26.04
CA ALA A 105 7.62 13.11 -27.29
C ALA A 105 7.44 14.65 -27.31
N GLY A 106 6.68 15.19 -26.35
CA GLY A 106 6.25 16.60 -26.30
C GLY A 106 4.92 16.84 -27.02
N SER A 107 4.09 17.73 -26.47
CA SER A 107 2.75 18.05 -27.01
C SER A 107 2.48 19.55 -27.15
N PHE A 108 3.13 20.41 -26.36
CA PHE A 108 2.90 21.85 -26.33
C PHE A 108 3.94 22.61 -27.15
N TRP A 109 3.87 22.46 -28.47
CA TRP A 109 4.91 22.92 -29.40
C TRP A 109 5.22 24.41 -29.36
N ASP A 110 4.23 25.27 -29.15
CA ASP A 110 4.45 26.72 -29.08
C ASP A 110 5.29 27.09 -27.85
N ALA A 111 4.98 26.49 -26.69
CA ALA A 111 5.72 26.72 -25.45
C ALA A 111 7.12 26.09 -25.48
N ILE A 112 7.25 24.90 -26.10
CA ILE A 112 8.53 24.23 -26.34
C ILE A 112 9.42 25.10 -27.24
N ALA A 113 8.90 25.57 -28.36
CA ALA A 113 9.65 26.41 -29.31
C ALA A 113 10.05 27.75 -28.69
N ALA A 114 9.21 28.34 -27.84
CA ALA A 114 9.51 29.57 -27.12
C ALA A 114 10.72 29.45 -26.18
N GLN A 115 11.07 28.24 -25.73
CA GLN A 115 12.25 27.94 -24.92
C GLN A 115 13.39 27.28 -25.72
N GLY A 116 13.36 27.36 -27.05
CA GLY A 116 14.43 26.86 -27.91
C GLY A 116 14.38 25.36 -28.21
N GLY A 117 13.31 24.66 -27.81
CA GLY A 117 13.08 23.28 -28.22
C GLY A 117 12.66 23.17 -29.69
N PRO A 118 12.96 22.05 -30.37
CA PRO A 118 12.56 21.86 -31.76
C PRO A 118 11.05 21.69 -31.89
N ARG A 119 10.45 22.36 -32.87
CA ARG A 119 9.08 22.07 -33.32
C ARG A 119 9.14 20.86 -34.25
N ARG A 120 8.39 19.80 -33.94
CA ARG A 120 8.34 18.57 -34.74
C ARG A 120 6.92 18.30 -35.21
N SER A 121 6.79 17.78 -36.43
CA SER A 121 5.56 17.11 -36.87
C SER A 121 5.31 15.86 -36.01
N PRO A 122 4.07 15.33 -36.00
CA PRO A 122 3.78 14.09 -35.28
C PRO A 122 4.68 12.92 -35.71
N SER A 123 5.10 12.86 -36.98
CA SER A 123 5.98 11.80 -37.47
C SER A 123 7.40 11.93 -36.91
N GLU A 124 7.98 13.11 -37.03
CA GLU A 124 9.31 13.44 -36.50
C GLU A 124 9.36 13.27 -34.99
N ALA A 125 8.29 13.60 -34.26
CA ALA A 125 8.23 13.43 -32.81
C ALA A 125 8.35 11.95 -32.39
N VAL A 126 7.69 11.03 -33.11
CA VAL A 126 7.83 9.58 -32.85
C VAL A 126 9.21 9.06 -33.24
N THR A 127 9.74 9.50 -34.39
CA THR A 127 11.09 9.11 -34.83
C THR A 127 12.13 9.58 -33.82
N ALA A 128 12.09 10.85 -33.41
CA ALA A 128 12.96 11.41 -32.40
C ALA A 128 12.86 10.67 -31.06
N LEU A 129 11.66 10.31 -30.61
CA LEU A 129 11.50 9.53 -29.39
C LEU A 129 12.13 8.13 -29.51
N THR A 130 12.00 7.48 -30.67
CA THR A 130 12.64 6.17 -30.93
C THR A 130 14.15 6.28 -30.82
N GLU A 131 14.76 7.24 -31.52
CA GLU A 131 16.21 7.51 -31.47
C GLU A 131 16.68 7.91 -30.06
N ALA A 132 15.87 8.69 -29.33
CA ALA A 132 16.19 9.07 -27.96
C ALA A 132 16.29 7.85 -27.03
N ILE A 133 15.39 6.88 -27.16
CA ILE A 133 15.43 5.64 -26.39
C ILE A 133 16.69 4.83 -26.72
N GLU A 134 17.06 4.76 -28.00
CA GLU A 134 18.31 4.11 -28.44
C GLU A 134 19.54 4.79 -27.85
N VAL A 135 19.60 6.13 -27.89
CA VAL A 135 20.67 6.94 -27.28
C VAL A 135 20.77 6.68 -25.77
N ILE A 136 19.64 6.71 -25.06
CA ILE A 136 19.59 6.52 -23.61
C ILE A 136 20.09 5.13 -23.23
N ARG A 137 19.53 4.07 -23.85
CA ARG A 137 19.92 2.69 -23.59
C ARG A 137 21.38 2.42 -23.95
N ALA A 138 21.86 2.99 -25.05
CA ALA A 138 23.27 2.86 -25.45
C ALA A 138 24.20 3.47 -24.39
N LEU A 139 23.86 4.64 -23.84
CA LEU A 139 24.68 5.30 -22.81
C LEU A 139 24.66 4.59 -21.45
N TRP A 140 23.63 3.79 -21.15
CA TRP A 140 23.58 2.93 -19.96
C TRP A 140 24.20 1.55 -20.16
N THR A 141 24.59 1.19 -21.39
CA THR A 141 25.21 -0.10 -21.68
C THR A 141 26.74 0.03 -21.72
N PRO A 142 27.50 -0.80 -20.98
CA PRO A 142 28.96 -0.80 -21.06
C PRO A 142 29.46 -1.00 -22.49
N GLY A 143 30.44 -0.19 -22.90
CA GLY A 143 30.98 -0.19 -24.25
C GLY A 143 31.99 0.94 -24.45
N HIS A 144 32.56 1.04 -25.65
CA HIS A 144 33.54 2.08 -25.98
C HIS A 144 33.16 2.77 -27.28
N GLY A 145 33.20 4.11 -27.27
CA GLY A 145 33.05 4.93 -28.48
C GLY A 145 31.71 4.72 -29.19
N ILE A 146 30.59 4.89 -28.48
CA ILE A 146 29.24 4.71 -29.03
C ILE A 146 29.03 5.68 -30.19
N ARG A 147 28.59 5.13 -31.32
CA ARG A 147 28.22 5.89 -32.51
C ARG A 147 26.79 5.56 -32.88
N LEU A 148 25.95 6.60 -32.97
CA LEU A 148 24.58 6.53 -33.46
C LEU A 148 24.41 7.67 -34.44
N ASP A 149 23.88 7.38 -35.63
CA ASP A 149 23.67 8.35 -36.70
C ASP A 149 22.17 8.50 -36.98
N GLY A 150 21.45 8.99 -35.97
CA GLY A 150 20.02 9.27 -36.07
C GLY A 150 19.73 10.60 -36.77
N GLU A 151 18.51 10.74 -37.29
CA GLU A 151 18.02 11.94 -37.96
C GLU A 151 17.90 13.13 -37.01
N HIS A 152 17.55 12.87 -35.75
CA HIS A 152 17.36 13.88 -34.72
C HIS A 152 18.45 13.86 -33.64
N TYR A 153 19.01 12.68 -33.34
CA TYR A 153 20.05 12.54 -32.32
C TYR A 153 21.24 11.71 -32.81
N THR A 154 22.42 12.26 -32.60
CA THR A 154 23.68 11.65 -33.04
C THR A 154 24.62 11.47 -31.85
N LEU A 155 25.30 10.32 -31.78
CA LEU A 155 26.45 10.10 -30.91
C LEU A 155 27.68 9.86 -31.79
N GLN A 156 28.78 10.56 -31.54
CA GLN A 156 30.02 10.47 -32.33
C GLN A 156 31.18 10.07 -31.43
N GLY A 157 31.25 8.79 -31.07
CA GLY A 157 32.27 8.27 -30.15
C GLY A 157 31.98 8.62 -28.69
N ALA A 158 30.70 8.73 -28.33
CA ALA A 158 30.29 9.04 -26.96
C ALA A 158 30.75 7.93 -26.01
N LYS A 159 31.21 8.33 -24.82
CA LYS A 159 31.56 7.39 -23.76
C LYS A 159 30.29 7.09 -22.95
N PRO A 160 29.91 5.82 -22.77
CA PRO A 160 28.78 5.50 -21.90
C PRO A 160 29.08 5.87 -20.46
N GLY A 161 28.02 5.97 -19.67
CA GLY A 161 28.09 6.19 -18.24
C GLY A 161 27.65 7.60 -17.77
N PRO A 162 27.30 7.74 -16.47
CA PRO A 162 27.36 6.70 -15.44
C PRO A 162 26.34 5.59 -15.70
N PHE A 163 26.64 4.39 -15.19
CA PHE A 163 25.74 3.23 -15.31
C PHE A 163 24.75 3.26 -14.16
N PRO A 164 23.44 3.09 -14.42
CA PRO A 164 22.45 3.12 -13.35
C PRO A 164 22.68 1.96 -12.37
N ALA A 165 22.22 2.12 -11.12
CA ALA A 165 22.34 1.13 -10.07
C ALA A 165 21.37 -0.05 -10.27
N HIS A 166 20.28 0.16 -11.01
CA HIS A 166 19.38 -0.88 -11.49
C HIS A 166 18.99 -0.65 -12.96
N ASP A 167 18.27 -1.60 -13.55
CA ASP A 167 17.72 -1.48 -14.90
C ASP A 167 16.53 -0.49 -14.90
N ILE A 168 16.82 0.79 -15.08
CA ILE A 168 15.81 1.86 -15.19
C ILE A 168 14.87 1.57 -16.36
N GLY A 169 13.58 1.43 -16.07
CA GLY A 169 12.53 1.30 -17.09
C GLY A 169 12.23 2.62 -17.79
N ILE A 170 11.89 2.51 -19.08
CA ILE A 170 11.42 3.65 -19.89
C ILE A 170 9.91 3.51 -20.11
N TRP A 171 9.15 4.41 -19.50
CA TRP A 171 7.67 4.39 -19.54
C TRP A 171 7.14 5.51 -20.43
N LEU A 172 6.30 5.17 -21.41
CA LEU A 172 5.83 6.16 -22.39
C LEU A 172 4.42 6.65 -22.12
N GLY A 173 4.26 7.97 -22.09
CA GLY A 173 2.98 8.65 -22.19
C GLY A 173 2.48 8.62 -23.64
N ALA A 174 1.76 7.56 -24.01
CA ALA A 174 1.33 7.30 -25.39
C ALA A 174 -0.19 7.25 -25.51
N ILE A 175 -0.74 7.88 -26.56
CA ILE A 175 -2.19 7.91 -26.83
C ILE A 175 -2.50 7.43 -28.25
N LYS A 176 -1.82 7.99 -29.25
CA LYS A 176 -2.15 7.72 -30.66
C LYS A 176 -1.56 6.37 -31.13
N PRO A 177 -2.18 5.69 -32.13
CA PRO A 177 -1.80 4.33 -32.52
C PRO A 177 -0.32 4.13 -32.85
N ARG A 178 0.33 5.11 -33.49
CA ARG A 178 1.77 5.04 -33.80
C ARG A 178 2.64 5.05 -32.53
N MET A 179 2.26 5.84 -31.52
CA MET A 179 2.94 5.86 -30.22
C MET A 179 2.70 4.58 -29.44
N LEU A 180 1.47 4.04 -29.46
CA LEU A 180 1.16 2.76 -28.79
C LEU A 180 1.95 1.59 -29.39
N ARG A 181 2.10 1.54 -30.72
CA ARG A 181 2.98 0.57 -31.38
C ARG A 181 4.45 0.75 -31.02
N LEU A 182 4.92 2.01 -30.90
CA LEU A 182 6.27 2.27 -30.41
C LEU A 182 6.45 1.72 -28.97
N THR A 183 5.48 1.97 -28.09
CA THR A 183 5.49 1.47 -26.70
C THR A 183 5.65 -0.05 -26.66
N GLY A 184 4.85 -0.80 -27.41
CA GLY A 184 4.97 -2.26 -27.47
C GLY A 184 6.35 -2.73 -27.95
N ARG A 185 6.90 -2.06 -28.95
CA ARG A 185 8.18 -2.44 -29.56
C ARG A 185 9.39 -2.20 -28.66
N VAL A 186 9.47 -1.06 -27.96
CA VAL A 186 10.73 -0.65 -27.30
C VAL A 186 10.61 -0.20 -25.84
N ALA A 187 9.42 0.09 -25.31
CA ALA A 187 9.26 0.61 -23.95
C ALA A 187 9.09 -0.52 -22.93
N ASP A 188 9.30 -0.18 -21.66
CA ASP A 188 9.14 -1.09 -20.51
C ASP A 188 7.82 -0.82 -19.76
N GLY A 189 7.19 0.32 -20.05
CA GLY A 189 5.89 0.69 -19.49
C GLY A 189 5.05 1.58 -20.40
N TRP A 190 3.74 1.52 -20.23
CA TRP A 190 2.77 2.46 -20.81
C TRP A 190 2.12 3.25 -19.68
N LEU A 191 2.13 4.58 -19.77
CA LEU A 191 1.69 5.49 -18.70
C LEU A 191 0.70 6.55 -19.22
N PRO A 192 -0.52 6.17 -19.64
CA PRO A 192 -1.59 7.12 -19.97
C PRO A 192 -2.21 7.75 -18.72
N SER A 193 -3.00 8.81 -18.93
CA SER A 193 -3.84 9.41 -17.88
C SER A 193 -5.32 9.23 -18.21
N SER A 194 -6.15 8.94 -17.21
CA SER A 194 -7.58 8.68 -17.39
C SER A 194 -8.37 9.78 -18.10
N PRO A 195 -8.05 11.09 -17.95
CA PRO A 195 -8.74 12.13 -18.71
C PRO A 195 -8.47 12.10 -20.23
N TYR A 196 -7.38 11.46 -20.66
CA TYR A 196 -6.98 11.41 -22.08
C TYR A 196 -7.21 10.04 -22.72
N VAL A 197 -7.15 8.97 -21.93
CA VAL A 197 -7.43 7.60 -22.34
C VAL A 197 -8.36 7.03 -21.27
N PRO A 198 -9.69 7.22 -21.39
CA PRO A 198 -10.64 6.71 -20.40
C PRO A 198 -10.72 5.18 -20.46
N PRO A 199 -11.24 4.51 -19.41
CA PRO A 199 -11.24 3.04 -19.27
C PRO A 199 -11.71 2.26 -20.50
N GLU A 200 -12.75 2.74 -21.18
CA GLU A 200 -13.33 2.12 -22.37
C GLU A 200 -12.37 2.07 -23.57
N GLN A 201 -11.33 2.90 -23.58
CA GLN A 201 -10.30 2.91 -24.63
C GLN A 201 -9.10 2.01 -24.32
N LEU A 202 -8.96 1.52 -23.08
CA LEU A 202 -7.80 0.72 -22.66
C LEU A 202 -7.70 -0.59 -23.45
N THR A 203 -8.82 -1.27 -23.71
CA THR A 203 -8.83 -2.54 -24.46
C THR A 203 -8.19 -2.38 -25.84
N ALA A 204 -8.64 -1.38 -26.61
CA ALA A 204 -8.13 -1.14 -27.96
C ALA A 204 -6.67 -0.68 -27.96
N ALA A 205 -6.26 0.10 -26.95
CA ALA A 205 -4.89 0.53 -26.80
C ALA A 205 -3.95 -0.64 -26.43
N ASN A 206 -4.35 -1.49 -25.50
CA ASN A 206 -3.64 -2.71 -25.12
C ASN A 206 -3.41 -3.63 -26.32
N GLN A 207 -4.43 -3.86 -27.15
CA GLN A 207 -4.30 -4.66 -28.36
C GLN A 207 -3.18 -4.15 -29.30
N LEU A 208 -3.08 -2.83 -29.48
CA LEU A 208 -2.03 -2.23 -30.31
C LEU A 208 -0.63 -2.39 -29.69
N ILE A 209 -0.52 -2.30 -28.37
CA ILE A 209 0.75 -2.47 -27.66
C ILE A 209 1.18 -3.94 -27.72
N ASP A 210 0.27 -4.87 -27.40
CA ASP A 210 0.54 -6.31 -27.35
C ASP A 210 0.90 -6.87 -28.72
N GLN A 211 0.18 -6.42 -29.76
CA GLN A 211 0.51 -6.77 -31.15
C GLN A 211 1.93 -6.29 -31.49
N ALA A 212 2.25 -5.02 -31.19
CA ALA A 212 3.57 -4.47 -31.52
C ALA A 212 4.70 -5.11 -30.70
N ALA A 213 4.46 -5.50 -29.45
CA ALA A 213 5.40 -6.25 -28.63
C ALA A 213 5.68 -7.63 -29.27
N THR A 214 4.62 -8.35 -29.66
CA THR A 214 4.73 -9.66 -30.30
C THR A 214 5.45 -9.58 -31.65
N GLU A 215 5.11 -8.61 -32.49
CA GLU A 215 5.78 -8.34 -33.77
C GLU A 215 7.28 -8.01 -33.61
N ALA A 216 7.65 -7.44 -32.46
CA ALA A 216 9.03 -7.15 -32.08
C ALA A 216 9.75 -8.33 -31.40
N GLY A 217 9.09 -9.50 -31.26
CA GLY A 217 9.65 -10.67 -30.59
C GLY A 217 9.71 -10.54 -29.06
N ARG A 218 8.91 -9.65 -28.45
CA ARG A 218 8.83 -9.42 -27.01
C ARG A 218 7.54 -10.00 -26.45
N SER A 219 7.56 -10.41 -25.17
CA SER A 219 6.33 -10.73 -24.46
C SER A 219 5.52 -9.45 -24.23
N PRO A 220 4.19 -9.43 -24.42
CA PRO A 220 3.33 -8.33 -23.99
C PRO A 220 3.51 -7.97 -22.50
N SER A 221 3.79 -8.96 -21.64
CA SER A 221 4.10 -8.75 -20.22
C SER A 221 5.43 -8.02 -19.98
N ALA A 222 6.32 -7.91 -20.96
CA ALA A 222 7.53 -7.10 -20.82
C ALA A 222 7.24 -5.58 -20.83
N VAL A 223 5.98 -5.19 -21.03
CA VAL A 223 5.54 -3.80 -20.98
C VAL A 223 4.53 -3.68 -19.85
N ARG A 224 4.88 -3.02 -18.75
CA ARG A 224 3.95 -2.77 -17.63
C ARG A 224 2.86 -1.77 -18.04
N ARG A 225 1.66 -1.90 -17.49
CA ARG A 225 0.54 -0.98 -17.73
C ARG A 225 0.34 -0.13 -16.48
N LEU A 226 0.68 1.14 -16.56
CA LEU A 226 0.48 2.11 -15.49
C LEU A 226 -0.66 3.06 -15.90
N TYR A 227 -1.30 3.72 -14.93
CA TYR A 227 -2.42 4.61 -15.22
C TYR A 227 -2.45 5.76 -14.23
N ASN A 228 -2.34 6.99 -14.73
CA ASN A 228 -2.59 8.17 -13.92
C ASN A 228 -4.09 8.33 -13.73
N ILE A 229 -4.54 8.30 -12.49
CA ILE A 229 -5.96 8.35 -12.14
C ILE A 229 -6.32 9.68 -11.49
N VAL A 230 -7.50 10.17 -11.82
CA VAL A 230 -8.14 11.34 -11.23
C VAL A 230 -9.49 10.88 -10.70
N GLY A 231 -9.83 11.27 -9.48
CA GLY A 231 -11.06 10.88 -8.84
C GLY A 231 -11.36 11.75 -7.62
N SER A 232 -12.58 11.61 -7.08
CA SER A 232 -12.98 12.21 -5.81
C SER A 232 -13.70 11.20 -4.95
N PHE A 233 -13.41 11.21 -3.65
CA PHE A 233 -14.10 10.37 -2.69
C PHE A 233 -15.49 10.90 -2.28
N ASN A 234 -15.87 12.09 -2.77
CA ASN A 234 -17.12 12.78 -2.40
C ASN A 234 -18.23 12.64 -3.45
N GLY A 235 -18.09 11.70 -4.40
CA GLY A 235 -19.05 11.44 -5.49
C GLY A 235 -20.14 10.42 -5.16
N ASP A 236 -21.02 10.15 -6.13
CA ASP A 236 -22.19 9.27 -5.97
C ASP A 236 -21.99 7.81 -6.44
N GLY A 237 -20.78 7.45 -6.87
CA GLY A 237 -20.44 6.10 -7.35
C GLY A 237 -20.66 5.88 -8.85
N ARG A 238 -21.25 6.82 -9.60
CA ARG A 238 -21.70 6.56 -10.99
C ARG A 238 -20.63 6.75 -12.04
N GLU A 239 -19.72 7.68 -11.81
CA GLU A 239 -18.63 7.99 -12.71
C GLU A 239 -17.33 7.31 -12.24
N PHE A 240 -16.36 7.19 -13.15
CA PHE A 240 -15.08 6.56 -12.85
C PHE A 240 -14.38 7.28 -11.68
N LEU A 241 -14.09 6.53 -10.63
CA LEU A 241 -13.44 6.99 -9.40
C LEU A 241 -14.13 8.20 -8.75
N GLN A 242 -15.46 8.24 -8.80
CA GLN A 242 -16.29 9.20 -8.08
C GLN A 242 -17.08 8.47 -7.00
N GLY A 243 -16.78 8.69 -5.72
CA GLY A 243 -17.52 8.11 -4.59
C GLY A 243 -16.64 7.35 -3.61
N ALA A 244 -17.28 6.54 -2.74
CA ALA A 244 -16.61 5.89 -1.62
C ALA A 244 -15.45 4.97 -2.07
N PRO A 245 -14.43 4.75 -1.22
CA PRO A 245 -13.28 3.90 -1.53
C PRO A 245 -13.63 2.50 -2.03
N ALA A 246 -14.70 1.88 -1.53
CA ALA A 246 -15.18 0.58 -2.03
C ALA A 246 -15.47 0.59 -3.55
N VAL A 247 -16.03 1.67 -4.08
CA VAL A 247 -16.27 1.83 -5.53
C VAL A 247 -14.94 1.86 -6.29
N TRP A 248 -13.93 2.53 -5.74
CA TRP A 248 -12.60 2.57 -6.35
C TRP A 248 -11.95 1.19 -6.34
N VAL A 249 -12.08 0.44 -5.23
CA VAL A 249 -11.51 -0.90 -5.10
C VAL A 249 -12.01 -1.82 -6.21
N GLU A 250 -13.33 -1.87 -6.41
CA GLU A 250 -13.96 -2.69 -7.47
C GLU A 250 -13.47 -2.25 -8.86
N GLN A 251 -13.54 -0.95 -9.16
CA GLN A 251 -13.16 -0.42 -10.47
C GLN A 251 -11.68 -0.64 -10.79
N LEU A 252 -10.78 -0.43 -9.82
CA LEU A 252 -9.36 -0.63 -10.02
C LEU A 252 -9.01 -2.13 -10.12
N ALA A 253 -9.64 -3.00 -9.33
CA ALA A 253 -9.45 -4.44 -9.46
C ALA A 253 -9.93 -4.97 -10.84
N GLU A 254 -11.07 -4.49 -11.34
CA GLU A 254 -11.56 -4.78 -12.69
C GLU A 254 -10.54 -4.36 -13.75
N LEU A 255 -10.03 -3.13 -13.66
CA LEU A 255 -8.96 -2.65 -14.57
C LEU A 255 -7.70 -3.53 -14.49
N THR A 256 -7.35 -4.05 -13.32
CA THR A 256 -6.21 -4.95 -13.17
C THR A 256 -6.45 -6.27 -13.91
N LEU A 257 -7.57 -6.92 -13.62
CA LEU A 257 -7.86 -8.28 -14.08
C LEU A 257 -8.21 -8.32 -15.59
N ASP A 258 -8.93 -7.31 -16.06
CA ASP A 258 -9.45 -7.27 -17.43
C ASP A 258 -8.54 -6.52 -18.39
N GLN A 259 -7.91 -5.43 -17.93
CA GLN A 259 -7.08 -4.55 -18.76
C GLN A 259 -5.57 -4.67 -18.46
N GLY A 260 -5.18 -5.48 -17.47
CA GLY A 260 -3.78 -5.71 -17.12
C GLY A 260 -3.07 -4.53 -16.47
N VAL A 261 -3.82 -3.50 -16.04
CA VAL A 261 -3.27 -2.34 -15.34
C VAL A 261 -2.68 -2.80 -14.02
N SER A 262 -1.43 -2.42 -13.77
CA SER A 262 -0.64 -2.87 -12.61
C SER A 262 0.05 -1.71 -11.90
N GLY A 263 -0.07 -0.49 -12.40
CA GLY A 263 0.37 0.72 -11.71
C GLY A 263 -0.76 1.75 -11.65
N TYR A 264 -1.10 2.25 -10.47
CA TYR A 264 -2.12 3.28 -10.27
C TYR A 264 -1.49 4.51 -9.61
N ILE A 265 -1.47 5.62 -10.34
CA ILE A 265 -0.82 6.86 -9.90
C ILE A 265 -1.89 7.93 -9.67
N LEU A 266 -2.22 8.20 -8.41
CA LEU A 266 -3.22 9.19 -8.04
C LEU A 266 -2.70 10.61 -8.30
N MET A 267 -3.41 11.38 -9.13
CA MET A 267 -3.23 12.83 -9.21
C MET A 267 -3.72 13.45 -7.89
N ALA A 268 -2.78 13.62 -6.97
CA ALA A 268 -3.09 13.98 -5.59
C ALA A 268 -3.04 15.50 -5.41
N GLU A 269 -4.12 16.04 -4.85
CA GLU A 269 -4.24 17.47 -4.55
C GLU A 269 -4.17 17.76 -3.04
N SER A 270 -4.29 16.74 -2.18
CA SER A 270 -4.32 16.91 -0.73
C SER A 270 -3.70 15.73 0.01
N ALA A 271 -3.30 15.96 1.26
CA ALA A 271 -2.83 14.89 2.15
C ALA A 271 -3.95 13.88 2.48
N ASP A 272 -5.19 14.33 2.56
CA ASP A 272 -6.36 13.47 2.83
C ASP A 272 -6.55 12.44 1.72
N SER A 273 -6.53 12.86 0.45
CA SER A 273 -6.71 11.92 -0.66
C SER A 273 -5.59 10.89 -0.74
N ILE A 274 -4.35 11.27 -0.43
CA ILE A 274 -3.21 10.35 -0.34
C ILE A 274 -3.43 9.33 0.78
N ARG A 275 -3.82 9.78 1.98
CA ARG A 275 -4.05 8.89 3.13
C ARG A 275 -5.17 7.89 2.86
N ARG A 276 -6.30 8.35 2.33
CA ARG A 276 -7.44 7.49 2.00
C ARG A 276 -7.11 6.50 0.89
N PHE A 277 -6.43 6.96 -0.16
CA PHE A 277 -5.99 6.07 -1.23
C PHE A 277 -5.05 4.97 -0.72
N ALA A 278 -4.12 5.31 0.17
CA ALA A 278 -3.18 4.35 0.74
C ALA A 278 -3.80 3.41 1.78
N ALA A 279 -4.69 3.91 2.65
CA ALA A 279 -5.28 3.14 3.73
C ALA A 279 -6.48 2.29 3.29
N GLU A 280 -7.32 2.82 2.41
CA GLU A 280 -8.63 2.22 2.09
C GLU A 280 -8.66 1.56 0.70
N VAL A 281 -7.91 2.09 -0.28
CA VAL A 281 -8.00 1.63 -1.68
C VAL A 281 -6.88 0.65 -2.04
N ALA A 282 -5.62 1.06 -1.89
CA ALA A 282 -4.46 0.28 -2.32
C ALA A 282 -4.40 -1.15 -1.72
N PRO A 283 -4.52 -1.36 -0.38
CA PRO A 283 -4.50 -2.71 0.19
C PRO A 283 -5.70 -3.54 -0.25
N ALA A 284 -6.91 -2.97 -0.26
CA ALA A 284 -8.12 -3.69 -0.66
C ALA A 284 -8.09 -4.11 -2.15
N VAL A 285 -7.54 -3.30 -3.05
CA VAL A 285 -7.31 -3.70 -4.45
C VAL A 285 -6.31 -4.86 -4.52
N ARG A 286 -5.21 -4.82 -3.75
CA ARG A 286 -4.22 -5.91 -3.71
C ARG A 286 -4.86 -7.22 -3.24
N GLU A 287 -5.67 -7.16 -2.20
CA GLU A 287 -6.37 -8.33 -1.63
C GLU A 287 -7.38 -8.90 -2.62
N LEU A 288 -8.24 -8.06 -3.20
CA LEU A 288 -9.25 -8.49 -4.17
C LEU A 288 -8.60 -9.13 -5.41
N VAL A 289 -7.58 -8.49 -5.98
CA VAL A 289 -6.85 -9.04 -7.13
C VAL A 289 -6.15 -10.35 -6.78
N ALA A 290 -5.54 -10.47 -5.58
CA ALA A 290 -4.89 -11.69 -5.15
C ALA A 290 -5.90 -12.84 -4.98
N ALA A 291 -7.06 -12.57 -4.38
CA ALA A 291 -8.13 -13.54 -4.23
C ALA A 291 -8.64 -14.05 -5.59
N GLU A 292 -8.87 -13.15 -6.54
CA GLU A 292 -9.31 -13.51 -7.89
C GLU A 292 -8.26 -14.32 -8.67
N ARG A 293 -6.98 -13.91 -8.59
CA ARG A 293 -5.86 -14.67 -9.20
C ARG A 293 -5.73 -16.08 -8.61
N ALA A 294 -5.93 -16.23 -7.29
CA ALA A 294 -5.89 -17.52 -6.61
C ALA A 294 -7.08 -18.41 -7.03
N ALA A 295 -8.29 -17.84 -7.12
CA ALA A 295 -9.48 -18.52 -7.58
C ALA A 295 -9.29 -19.09 -9.00
N VAL A 296 -8.81 -18.26 -9.94
CA VAL A 296 -8.51 -18.68 -11.32
C VAL A 296 -7.44 -19.79 -11.37
N SER A 297 -6.43 -19.71 -10.51
CA SER A 297 -5.36 -20.72 -10.43
C SER A 297 -5.89 -22.06 -9.90
N SER A 298 -6.75 -22.03 -8.88
CA SER A 298 -7.39 -23.23 -8.31
C SER A 298 -8.31 -23.95 -9.30
N VAL A 299 -9.03 -23.19 -10.15
CA VAL A 299 -9.85 -23.74 -11.23
C VAL A 299 -8.97 -24.40 -12.31
N LYS A 300 -7.80 -23.85 -12.60
CA LYS A 300 -6.84 -24.45 -13.55
C LYS A 300 -6.13 -25.70 -12.99
N SER A 301 -5.93 -25.81 -11.68
CA SER A 301 -5.31 -26.98 -11.03
C SER A 301 -6.29 -28.11 -10.70
N GLY A 302 -7.59 -27.88 -10.74
CA GLY A 302 -8.65 -28.82 -10.34
C GLY A 302 -8.90 -30.05 -11.25
N SER A 303 -7.99 -30.39 -12.16
CA SER A 303 -8.07 -31.63 -12.98
C SER A 303 -7.29 -32.82 -12.39
N GLY A 304 -6.68 -32.67 -11.20
CA GLY A 304 -5.96 -33.74 -10.50
C GLY A 304 -6.71 -34.22 -9.25
N THR A 305 -7.01 -35.51 -9.17
CA THR A 305 -7.64 -36.19 -8.03
C THR A 305 -6.74 -36.13 -6.79
N PRO A 306 -7.21 -35.70 -5.60
CA PRO A 306 -6.37 -35.71 -4.40
C PRO A 306 -6.38 -37.09 -3.74
N THR A 307 -5.19 -37.62 -3.42
CA THR A 307 -5.00 -38.77 -2.53
C THR A 307 -4.51 -38.21 -1.18
N GLU A 308 -5.28 -38.41 -0.12
CA GLU A 308 -4.94 -38.01 1.25
C GLU A 308 -3.81 -38.88 1.81
N ALA A 309 -2.83 -38.25 2.46
CA ALA A 309 -1.93 -38.91 3.41
C ALA A 309 -1.72 -37.99 4.61
N VAL A 310 -2.30 -38.39 5.74
CA VAL A 310 -2.13 -37.81 7.07
C VAL A 310 -0.91 -38.45 7.71
N THR A 311 -0.01 -37.65 8.29
CA THR A 311 1.01 -38.12 9.24
C THR A 311 0.99 -37.24 10.49
N GLU A 312 0.57 -37.83 11.59
CA GLU A 312 0.68 -37.30 12.96
C GLU A 312 2.13 -37.33 13.44
N VAL A 313 2.50 -36.36 14.29
CA VAL A 313 3.68 -36.42 15.18
C VAL A 313 3.22 -36.04 16.60
N PRO A 314 3.57 -36.81 17.66
CA PRO A 314 3.12 -36.54 19.03
C PRO A 314 4.03 -35.57 19.79
N GLY A 315 3.41 -34.73 20.63
CA GLY A 315 4.07 -33.80 21.54
C GLY A 315 4.50 -34.42 22.89
N THR A 316 5.26 -33.66 23.66
CA THR A 316 5.57 -33.92 25.08
C THR A 316 5.51 -32.58 25.86
N PRO A 317 4.95 -32.52 27.08
CA PRO A 317 4.54 -31.26 27.71
C PRO A 317 5.58 -30.71 28.71
N ALA A 318 5.60 -29.39 28.89
CA ALA A 318 6.28 -28.72 30.00
C ALA A 318 5.25 -28.10 30.97
N GLU A 319 5.65 -28.08 32.23
CA GLU A 319 4.85 -27.99 33.46
C GLU A 319 4.13 -26.66 33.71
N ALA A 320 2.97 -26.78 34.38
CA ALA A 320 2.14 -25.68 34.85
C ALA A 320 2.47 -25.29 36.31
N VAL A 321 2.43 -23.98 36.60
CA VAL A 321 2.33 -23.41 37.96
C VAL A 321 1.06 -22.54 38.03
N THR A 322 0.43 -22.55 39.21
CA THR A 322 -1.00 -22.39 39.49
C THR A 322 -1.57 -20.97 39.67
N VAL A 323 -2.73 -20.75 39.03
CA VAL A 323 -4.04 -20.20 39.48
C VAL A 323 -4.13 -18.81 40.15
N ALA A 324 -4.85 -17.90 39.46
CA ALA A 324 -5.72 -16.84 39.99
C ALA A 324 -7.05 -16.83 39.17
N PRO A 325 -8.14 -16.17 39.61
CA PRO A 325 -9.53 -16.64 39.46
C PRO A 325 -10.09 -16.59 38.03
N ALA A 326 -11.10 -17.44 37.79
CA ALA A 326 -11.74 -17.64 36.50
C ALA A 326 -12.31 -16.34 35.89
N PRO A 327 -12.11 -16.09 34.58
CA PRO A 327 -12.76 -14.99 33.89
C PRO A 327 -14.28 -15.19 33.84
N ALA A 328 -15.01 -14.07 33.82
CA ALA A 328 -16.46 -14.05 33.65
C ALA A 328 -16.87 -14.79 32.37
N PRO A 329 -18.06 -15.43 32.32
CA PRO A 329 -18.41 -16.31 31.21
C PRO A 329 -18.60 -15.50 29.93
N VAL A 330 -17.67 -15.65 28.98
CA VAL A 330 -17.91 -15.33 27.57
C VAL A 330 -19.11 -16.16 27.12
N ARG A 331 -20.06 -15.50 26.47
CA ARG A 331 -21.26 -16.13 25.93
C ARG A 331 -20.88 -17.36 25.09
N ARG A 332 -21.55 -18.50 25.32
CA ARG A 332 -21.36 -19.70 24.48
C ARG A 332 -21.66 -19.32 23.02
N ALA A 333 -20.78 -19.74 22.11
CA ALA A 333 -20.94 -19.55 20.67
C ALA A 333 -22.39 -19.90 20.24
N ALA A 334 -23.05 -18.99 19.53
CA ALA A 334 -24.43 -19.18 19.12
C ALA A 334 -24.56 -20.44 18.24
N GLU A 335 -25.53 -21.30 18.54
CA GLU A 335 -25.82 -22.47 17.71
C GLU A 335 -26.11 -22.04 16.27
N GLY A 336 -25.26 -22.44 15.32
CA GLY A 336 -25.44 -22.12 13.89
C GLY A 336 -24.44 -21.13 13.29
N LEU A 337 -23.53 -20.55 14.09
CA LEU A 337 -22.33 -19.85 13.61
C LEU A 337 -21.19 -20.84 13.35
N ALA A 338 -20.49 -20.66 12.24
CA ALA A 338 -19.22 -21.31 11.92
C ALA A 338 -18.02 -20.49 12.44
N VAL A 339 -18.16 -19.17 12.56
CA VAL A 339 -17.17 -18.28 13.17
C VAL A 339 -17.16 -18.46 14.67
N THR A 340 -15.99 -18.67 15.26
CA THR A 340 -15.82 -18.85 16.71
C THR A 340 -15.00 -17.69 17.26
N PRO A 341 -15.56 -16.86 18.15
CA PRO A 341 -14.79 -15.87 18.90
C PRO A 341 -13.60 -16.51 19.63
N THR A 342 -12.46 -15.84 19.59
CA THR A 342 -11.24 -16.21 20.30
C THR A 342 -11.41 -15.88 21.79
N PRO A 343 -11.43 -16.90 22.67
CA PRO A 343 -11.65 -16.69 24.09
C PRO A 343 -10.45 -16.01 24.76
N ASP A 344 -10.73 -15.26 25.81
CA ASP A 344 -9.70 -14.74 26.71
C ASP A 344 -9.08 -15.90 27.50
N ASP A 345 -7.75 -15.96 27.54
CA ASP A 345 -7.01 -16.99 28.26
C ASP A 345 -6.98 -16.74 29.79
N GLY A 346 -7.45 -15.57 30.23
CA GLY A 346 -7.50 -15.15 31.63
C GLY A 346 -6.13 -14.87 32.24
N VAL A 347 -5.06 -14.92 31.44
CA VAL A 347 -3.72 -14.61 31.91
C VAL A 347 -3.60 -13.11 32.01
N ARG A 348 -3.00 -12.65 33.11
CA ARG A 348 -2.78 -11.23 33.35
C ARG A 348 -1.40 -10.96 33.89
N PHE A 349 -0.75 -9.97 33.32
CA PHE A 349 0.65 -9.64 33.57
C PHE A 349 0.81 -8.33 34.36
N SER A 350 -0.17 -7.44 34.28
CA SER A 350 -0.26 -6.24 35.09
C SER A 350 -1.04 -6.47 36.38
N ALA A 351 -0.66 -5.75 37.44
CA ALA A 351 -1.47 -5.63 38.66
C ALA A 351 -2.60 -4.58 38.51
N GLU A 352 -2.49 -3.72 37.51
CA GLU A 352 -3.49 -2.70 37.19
C GLU A 352 -4.60 -3.28 36.31
N ARG A 353 -5.85 -2.94 36.65
CA ARG A 353 -7.05 -3.31 35.88
C ARG A 353 -7.78 -2.02 35.52
N PRO A 354 -7.81 -1.62 34.24
CA PRO A 354 -8.47 -0.38 33.84
C PRO A 354 -9.99 -0.41 34.04
N TRP A 355 -10.58 -1.61 34.13
CA TRP A 355 -11.99 -1.81 34.41
C TRP A 355 -12.26 -3.14 35.13
N ASP A 356 -13.43 -3.25 35.75
CA ASP A 356 -13.98 -4.52 36.22
C ASP A 356 -14.72 -5.20 35.06
N GLU A 357 -14.27 -6.41 34.71
CA GLU A 357 -14.84 -7.22 33.63
C GLU A 357 -16.19 -7.84 34.02
N SER A 358 -16.46 -8.00 35.32
CA SER A 358 -17.73 -8.56 35.82
C SER A 358 -18.92 -7.61 35.66
N ASP A 359 -18.64 -6.32 35.44
CA ASP A 359 -19.64 -5.27 35.17
C ASP A 359 -20.02 -5.16 33.68
N ARG A 360 -19.41 -5.98 32.80
CA ARG A 360 -19.69 -5.93 31.36
C ARG A 360 -21.14 -6.37 31.06
N PRO A 361 -21.93 -5.56 30.35
CA PRO A 361 -23.26 -5.97 29.92
C PRO A 361 -23.17 -7.04 28.83
N THR A 362 -24.23 -7.85 28.71
CA THR A 362 -24.37 -8.83 27.61
C THR A 362 -25.51 -8.42 26.68
N GLY A 363 -25.31 -8.60 25.39
CA GLY A 363 -26.28 -8.38 24.33
C GLY A 363 -27.42 -9.40 24.35
N PRO A 364 -28.42 -9.24 23.47
CA PRO A 364 -29.59 -10.10 23.43
C PRO A 364 -29.27 -11.51 22.91
N ASP A 365 -29.82 -12.56 23.54
CA ASP A 365 -30.24 -13.86 22.94
C ASP A 365 -30.03 -14.07 21.43
N PRO A 366 -29.18 -14.98 20.88
CA PRO A 366 -29.31 -15.30 19.46
C PRO A 366 -30.65 -15.99 19.24
N GLU A 367 -31.23 -15.87 18.05
CA GLU A 367 -32.50 -16.55 17.76
C GLU A 367 -32.30 -18.08 17.74
N PRO A 368 -33.02 -18.85 18.58
CA PRO A 368 -32.83 -20.30 18.65
C PRO A 368 -33.06 -20.98 17.30
N GLY A 369 -32.08 -21.76 16.83
CA GLY A 369 -32.16 -22.54 15.59
C GLY A 369 -31.89 -21.75 14.30
N ARG A 370 -31.49 -20.48 14.37
CA ARG A 370 -31.08 -19.69 13.21
C ARG A 370 -29.75 -20.22 12.63
N ARG A 371 -29.67 -20.32 11.31
CA ARG A 371 -28.43 -20.67 10.59
C ARG A 371 -28.02 -19.49 9.73
N TYR A 372 -26.73 -19.16 9.77
CA TYR A 372 -26.17 -18.06 9.00
C TYR A 372 -25.43 -18.59 7.78
N THR A 373 -25.55 -17.91 6.65
CA THR A 373 -24.76 -18.18 5.45
C THR A 373 -23.30 -17.74 5.65
N ARG A 374 -22.39 -18.20 4.78
CA ARG A 374 -20.99 -17.71 4.81
C ARG A 374 -20.89 -16.21 4.56
N HIS A 375 -21.77 -15.66 3.72
CA HIS A 375 -21.79 -14.24 3.40
C HIS A 375 -22.21 -13.39 4.60
N GLU A 376 -23.25 -13.80 5.32
CA GLU A 376 -23.67 -13.12 6.55
C GLU A 376 -22.57 -13.14 7.61
N GLN A 377 -21.84 -14.25 7.71
CA GLN A 377 -20.77 -14.41 8.70
C GLN A 377 -19.46 -13.72 8.33
N ALA A 378 -19.33 -13.18 7.11
CA ALA A 378 -18.07 -12.65 6.61
C ALA A 378 -17.53 -11.49 7.46
N SER A 379 -18.38 -10.57 7.89
CA SER A 379 -17.96 -9.41 8.70
C SER A 379 -17.53 -9.83 10.11
N GLY A 380 -18.20 -10.81 10.70
CA GLY A 380 -17.80 -11.39 11.99
C GLY A 380 -16.48 -12.18 11.89
N GLN A 381 -16.28 -12.93 10.79
CA GLN A 381 -15.00 -13.61 10.55
C GLN A 381 -13.86 -12.59 10.37
N HIS A 382 -14.10 -11.51 9.61
CA HIS A 382 -13.12 -10.47 9.41
C HIS A 382 -12.69 -9.79 10.71
N LEU A 383 -13.65 -9.52 11.62
CA LEU A 383 -13.35 -9.00 12.96
C LEU A 383 -12.40 -9.93 13.72
N VAL A 384 -12.72 -11.23 13.78
CA VAL A 384 -11.87 -12.24 14.43
C VAL A 384 -10.49 -12.33 13.77
N ASP A 385 -10.40 -12.29 12.43
CA ASP A 385 -9.13 -12.35 11.71
C ASP A 385 -8.23 -11.15 12.04
N VAL A 386 -8.80 -9.93 12.11
CA VAL A 386 -8.07 -8.71 12.49
C VAL A 386 -7.61 -8.81 13.95
N HIS A 387 -8.49 -9.24 14.85
CA HIS A 387 -8.17 -9.37 16.27
C HIS A 387 -7.09 -10.44 16.52
N ASP A 388 -7.17 -11.60 15.87
CA ASP A 388 -6.16 -12.65 15.99
C ASP A 388 -4.79 -12.19 15.48
N HIS A 389 -4.76 -11.37 14.43
CA HIS A 389 -3.53 -10.72 13.99
C HIS A 389 -2.97 -9.80 15.09
N LEU A 390 -3.81 -8.94 15.69
CA LEU A 390 -3.41 -8.05 16.79
C LEU A 390 -2.91 -8.84 18.02
N ARG A 391 -3.53 -9.98 18.35
CA ARG A 391 -3.07 -10.87 19.43
C ARG A 391 -1.68 -11.44 19.13
N SER A 392 -1.46 -11.91 17.90
CA SER A 392 -0.17 -12.43 17.47
C SER A 392 0.92 -11.36 17.54
N GLU A 393 0.62 -10.13 17.15
CA GLU A 393 1.58 -9.02 17.24
C GLU A 393 1.92 -8.66 18.70
N LEU A 394 0.93 -8.64 19.60
CA LEU A 394 1.17 -8.43 21.04
C LEU A 394 2.07 -9.51 21.64
N ALA A 395 1.84 -10.77 21.29
CA ALA A 395 2.65 -11.88 21.77
C ALA A 395 4.12 -11.74 21.33
N GLN A 396 4.34 -11.39 20.06
CA GLN A 396 5.70 -11.17 19.53
C GLN A 396 6.37 -9.93 20.13
N LEU A 397 5.64 -8.83 20.33
CA LEU A 397 6.15 -7.63 20.99
C LEU A 397 6.68 -7.94 22.40
N ARG A 398 5.94 -8.74 23.16
CA ARG A 398 6.30 -9.12 24.52
C ARG A 398 7.51 -10.04 24.57
N ASP A 399 7.57 -11.04 23.69
CA ASP A 399 8.73 -11.92 23.57
C ASP A 399 10.02 -11.12 23.31
N ILE A 400 9.96 -10.12 22.42
CA ILE A 400 11.10 -9.25 22.14
C ILE A 400 11.46 -8.38 23.34
N ALA A 401 10.48 -7.80 24.01
CA ALA A 401 10.71 -7.00 25.21
C ALA A 401 11.38 -7.84 26.32
N ASP A 402 10.95 -9.09 26.51
CA ASP A 402 11.53 -10.02 27.47
C ASP A 402 12.96 -10.44 27.08
N GLN A 403 13.22 -10.70 25.80
CA GLN A 403 14.57 -11.04 25.32
C GLN A 403 15.56 -9.88 25.48
N VAL A 404 15.11 -8.63 25.27
CA VAL A 404 15.92 -7.44 25.54
C VAL A 404 16.15 -7.26 27.04
N ALA A 405 15.12 -7.40 27.86
CA ALA A 405 15.24 -7.27 29.32
C ALA A 405 16.16 -8.33 29.94
N ALA A 406 16.16 -9.55 29.39
CA ALA A 406 17.05 -10.63 29.81
C ALA A 406 18.50 -10.48 29.31
N GLY A 407 18.78 -9.47 28.47
CA GLY A 407 20.09 -9.30 27.81
C GLY A 407 20.43 -10.39 26.79
N ALA A 408 19.45 -11.23 26.42
CA ALA A 408 19.60 -12.30 25.42
C ALA A 408 19.56 -11.75 23.98
N MET A 409 18.99 -10.56 23.81
CA MET A 409 18.93 -9.84 22.55
C MET A 409 19.40 -8.39 22.77
N ASP A 410 20.34 -7.92 21.96
CA ASP A 410 20.73 -6.52 22.00
C ASP A 410 19.64 -5.63 21.40
N VAL A 411 19.59 -4.37 21.82
CA VAL A 411 18.57 -3.40 21.36
C VAL A 411 18.58 -3.21 19.83
N GLY A 412 19.73 -3.37 19.18
CA GLY A 412 19.87 -3.31 17.72
C GLY A 412 19.29 -4.55 17.01
N ALA A 413 19.50 -5.74 17.58
CA ALA A 413 18.91 -7.00 17.11
C ALA A 413 17.40 -7.05 17.35
N ALA A 414 16.91 -6.59 18.51
CA ALA A 414 15.49 -6.43 18.79
C ALA A 414 14.83 -5.46 17.83
N ARG A 415 15.49 -4.33 17.57
CA ARG A 415 15.10 -3.39 16.52
C ARG A 415 15.06 -4.06 15.15
N SER A 416 16.06 -4.86 14.80
CA SER A 416 16.06 -5.58 13.51
C SER A 416 14.94 -6.61 13.43
N HIS A 417 14.62 -7.29 14.52
CA HIS A 417 13.58 -8.32 14.58
C HIS A 417 12.17 -7.70 14.46
N LEU A 418 11.91 -6.62 15.20
CA LEU A 418 10.70 -5.80 15.06
C LEU A 418 10.55 -5.24 13.63
N ASN A 419 11.65 -4.82 13.00
CA ASN A 419 11.67 -4.37 11.61
C ASN A 419 11.42 -5.51 10.59
N THR A 420 11.66 -6.77 10.96
CA THR A 420 11.39 -7.94 10.09
C THR A 420 10.03 -8.57 10.30
N MET A 421 9.44 -8.48 11.50
CA MET A 421 8.02 -8.78 11.73
C MET A 421 7.12 -7.95 10.80
N THR A 422 7.59 -6.74 10.46
CA THR A 422 6.99 -5.78 9.53
C THR A 422 7.52 -5.88 8.10
N MET A 423 7.84 -7.09 7.63
CA MET A 423 8.04 -7.36 6.19
C MET A 423 6.76 -7.20 5.33
N ARG A 424 5.70 -6.61 5.90
CA ARG A 424 4.88 -5.58 5.25
C ARG A 424 4.95 -4.29 6.09
N GLN A 425 5.65 -3.29 5.54
CA GLN A 425 5.70 -1.86 5.94
C GLN A 425 6.66 -1.41 7.09
N ASN A 426 7.94 -1.20 6.73
CA ASN A 426 8.66 0.10 6.72
C ASN A 426 8.94 0.95 8.01
N ASN A 427 10.19 0.82 8.52
CA ASN A 427 10.93 1.45 9.66
C ASN A 427 10.74 2.97 10.01
N TRP A 428 10.78 3.36 11.32
CA TRP A 428 11.99 3.69 12.16
C TRP A 428 11.66 4.18 13.61
N THR A 429 12.48 3.74 14.59
CA THR A 429 12.56 4.00 16.07
C THR A 429 11.67 3.11 16.95
N LEU A 430 12.21 2.58 18.07
CA LEU A 430 11.46 1.74 19.03
C LEU A 430 10.18 2.44 19.53
N GLY A 431 10.19 3.78 19.63
CA GLY A 431 9.00 4.59 19.90
C GLY A 431 7.92 4.52 18.80
N ALA A 432 8.32 4.41 17.54
CA ALA A 432 7.40 4.38 16.40
C ALA A 432 6.79 2.99 16.13
N TYR A 433 7.33 1.91 16.71
CA TYR A 433 6.67 0.60 16.63
C TYR A 433 5.37 0.60 17.43
N CYS A 434 5.41 1.12 18.67
CA CYS A 434 4.18 1.35 19.41
C CYS A 434 3.31 2.38 18.72
N GLU A 435 3.84 3.47 18.14
CA GLU A 435 3.03 4.38 17.31
C GLU A 435 2.32 3.67 16.14
N SER A 436 2.96 2.71 15.46
CA SER A 436 2.36 1.98 14.34
C SER A 436 1.33 0.95 14.77
N TYR A 437 1.64 0.14 15.79
CA TYR A 437 0.68 -0.81 16.39
C TYR A 437 -0.51 -0.05 17.01
N CYS A 438 -0.24 1.01 17.77
CA CYS A 438 -1.24 1.88 18.33
C CYS A 438 -2.06 2.59 17.25
N ARG A 439 -1.48 2.92 16.10
CA ARG A 439 -2.22 3.47 14.95
C ARG A 439 -3.13 2.43 14.32
N VAL A 440 -2.71 1.18 14.16
CA VAL A 440 -3.58 0.10 13.64
C VAL A 440 -4.75 -0.13 14.60
N VAL A 441 -4.47 -0.27 15.91
CA VAL A 441 -5.50 -0.39 16.95
C VAL A 441 -6.43 0.83 16.98
N THR A 442 -5.86 2.04 16.91
CA THR A 442 -6.65 3.28 16.90
C THR A 442 -7.51 3.38 15.65
N THR A 443 -6.99 3.05 14.47
CA THR A 443 -7.77 3.07 13.22
C THR A 443 -8.88 2.02 13.23
N HIS A 444 -8.60 0.82 13.72
CA HIS A 444 -9.58 -0.25 13.89
C HIS A 444 -10.72 0.20 14.82
N HIS A 445 -10.42 0.61 16.05
CA HIS A 445 -11.43 1.10 17.00
C HIS A 445 -12.14 2.38 16.50
N THR A 446 -11.46 3.24 15.73
CA THR A 446 -12.09 4.42 15.11
C THR A 446 -13.15 4.02 14.07
N ILE A 447 -12.88 3.00 13.26
CA ILE A 447 -13.85 2.48 12.28
C ILE A 447 -15.07 1.91 13.01
N GLU A 448 -14.85 1.24 14.12
CA GLU A 448 -15.93 0.66 14.93
C GLU A 448 -16.80 1.76 15.55
N ASP A 449 -16.18 2.74 16.21
CA ASP A 449 -16.85 3.89 16.83
C ASP A 449 -17.64 4.73 15.81
N GLN A 450 -17.09 4.96 14.62
CA GLN A 450 -17.66 5.89 13.65
C GLN A 450 -18.62 5.24 12.65
N ALA A 451 -18.52 3.92 12.43
CA ALA A 451 -19.30 3.24 11.41
C ALA A 451 -20.03 2.00 11.94
N MET A 452 -19.34 1.07 12.59
CA MET A 452 -19.92 -0.23 13.02
C MET A 452 -20.93 -0.06 14.14
N PHE A 453 -20.53 0.59 15.23
CA PHE A 453 -21.35 0.81 16.41
C PHE A 453 -22.59 1.65 16.12
N PRO A 454 -22.53 2.78 15.38
CA PRO A 454 -23.73 3.52 14.99
C PRO A 454 -24.69 2.71 14.12
N HIS A 455 -24.18 1.78 13.30
CA HIS A 455 -25.02 0.88 12.50
C HIS A 455 -25.72 -0.16 13.38
N LEU A 456 -24.97 -0.91 14.18
CA LEU A 456 -25.52 -1.95 15.07
C LEU A 456 -26.52 -1.39 16.07
N ARG A 457 -26.25 -0.22 16.65
CA ARG A 457 -27.13 0.49 17.59
C ARG A 457 -28.46 0.90 16.94
N ARG A 458 -28.44 1.29 15.67
CA ARG A 458 -29.66 1.61 14.90
C ARG A 458 -30.44 0.36 14.52
N ALA A 459 -29.74 -0.72 14.18
CA ALA A 459 -30.34 -1.97 13.73
C ALA A 459 -30.97 -2.79 14.88
N ASP A 460 -30.36 -2.79 16.07
CA ASP A 460 -30.91 -3.43 17.27
C ASP A 460 -30.61 -2.60 18.53
N PRO A 461 -31.57 -1.77 19.00
CA PRO A 461 -31.38 -0.91 20.17
C PRO A 461 -31.02 -1.64 21.46
N ARG A 462 -31.23 -2.97 21.53
CA ARG A 462 -30.86 -3.80 22.70
C ARG A 462 -29.35 -4.00 22.82
N LEU A 463 -28.57 -3.76 21.76
CA LEU A 463 -27.10 -3.79 21.79
C LEU A 463 -26.50 -2.53 22.41
N LYS A 464 -27.31 -1.50 22.67
CA LYS A 464 -26.84 -0.21 23.18
C LYS A 464 -25.94 -0.32 24.42
N PRO A 465 -26.26 -1.13 25.47
CA PRO A 465 -25.40 -1.23 26.65
C PRO A 465 -24.00 -1.81 26.33
N VAL A 466 -23.93 -2.81 25.44
CA VAL A 466 -22.65 -3.41 25.00
C VAL A 466 -21.83 -2.38 24.22
N ILE A 467 -22.46 -1.71 23.26
CA ILE A 467 -21.78 -0.72 22.41
C ILE A 467 -21.26 0.46 23.24
N GLU A 468 -22.07 0.97 24.18
CA GLU A 468 -21.62 2.06 25.07
C GLU A 468 -20.48 1.59 25.98
N ARG A 469 -20.42 0.31 26.35
CA ARG A 469 -19.30 -0.25 27.10
C ARG A 469 -18.04 -0.37 26.25
N LEU A 470 -18.14 -0.86 25.01
CA LEU A 470 -17.01 -0.96 24.09
C LEU A 470 -16.42 0.43 23.78
N GLU A 471 -17.27 1.43 23.50
CA GLU A 471 -16.84 2.83 23.32
C GLU A 471 -16.09 3.35 24.56
N GLN A 472 -16.55 3.03 25.78
CA GLN A 472 -15.85 3.40 27.02
C GLN A 472 -14.48 2.70 27.12
N GLU A 473 -14.41 1.41 26.80
CA GLU A 473 -13.16 0.65 26.79
C GLU A 473 -12.18 1.20 25.74
N HIS A 474 -12.64 1.65 24.56
CA HIS A 474 -11.80 2.32 23.56
C HIS A 474 -11.12 3.59 24.09
N HIS A 475 -11.85 4.43 24.83
CA HIS A 475 -11.28 5.64 25.45
C HIS A 475 -10.18 5.28 26.47
N VAL A 476 -10.38 4.22 27.24
CA VAL A 476 -9.39 3.74 28.21
C VAL A 476 -8.17 3.13 27.51
N ILE A 477 -8.39 2.34 26.46
CA ILE A 477 -7.32 1.75 25.62
C ILE A 477 -6.45 2.86 25.03
N HIS A 478 -7.04 3.95 24.54
CA HIS A 478 -6.29 5.10 24.05
C HIS A 478 -5.34 5.68 25.11
N GLY A 479 -5.81 5.82 26.35
CA GLY A 479 -4.94 6.26 27.47
C GLY A 479 -3.84 5.26 27.82
N VAL A 480 -4.08 3.95 27.70
CA VAL A 480 -3.06 2.91 27.90
C VAL A 480 -2.00 2.94 26.78
N ILE A 481 -2.44 3.17 25.55
CA ILE A 481 -1.59 3.40 24.38
C ILE A 481 -0.66 4.61 24.58
N GLU A 482 -1.21 5.75 25.03
CA GLU A 482 -0.42 6.96 25.32
C GLU A 482 0.64 6.71 26.40
N ARG A 483 0.36 5.86 27.39
CA ARG A 483 1.33 5.48 28.43
C ARG A 483 2.49 4.67 27.85
N VAL A 484 2.24 3.78 26.89
CA VAL A 484 3.30 3.03 26.21
C VAL A 484 4.19 3.97 25.40
N ASP A 485 3.60 4.94 24.69
CA ASP A 485 4.36 5.96 23.96
C ASP A 485 5.25 6.79 24.89
N GLN A 486 4.69 7.29 26.00
CA GLN A 486 5.44 8.03 27.02
C GLN A 486 6.61 7.20 27.59
N ALA A 487 6.41 5.91 27.86
CA ALA A 487 7.45 5.02 28.37
C ALA A 487 8.58 4.80 27.36
N LEU A 488 8.26 4.72 26.06
CA LEU A 488 9.27 4.61 25.01
C LEU A 488 10.08 5.90 24.84
N VAL A 489 9.42 7.06 24.87
CA VAL A 489 10.09 8.36 24.82
C VAL A 489 11.04 8.52 26.01
N ALA A 490 10.61 8.10 27.20
CA ALA A 490 11.44 8.08 28.40
C ALA A 490 12.67 7.16 28.25
N LEU A 491 12.51 5.98 27.65
CA LEU A 491 13.59 5.03 27.42
C LEU A 491 14.71 5.58 26.51
N VAL A 492 14.35 6.40 25.52
CA VAL A 492 15.33 7.07 24.61
C VAL A 492 16.22 8.05 25.37
N THR A 493 15.69 8.71 26.39
CA THR A 493 16.41 9.75 27.15
C THR A 493 17.13 9.21 28.39
N ALA A 494 16.68 8.07 28.93
CA ALA A 494 17.27 7.38 30.08
C ALA A 494 17.21 5.85 29.89
N PRO A 495 18.26 5.21 29.33
CA PRO A 495 18.27 3.79 28.96
C PRO A 495 18.11 2.77 30.11
N GLY A 496 18.09 3.24 31.36
CA GLY A 496 17.92 2.39 32.55
C GLY A 496 16.46 2.07 32.91
N ASN A 497 15.48 2.62 32.20
CA ASN A 497 14.07 2.56 32.58
C ASN A 497 13.23 1.49 31.84
N MET A 498 13.78 0.28 31.67
CA MET A 498 13.08 -0.84 31.01
C MET A 498 11.88 -1.38 31.81
N ALA A 499 11.87 -1.18 33.14
CA ALA A 499 10.80 -1.65 34.01
C ALA A 499 9.46 -0.94 33.71
N ASP A 500 9.51 0.38 33.47
CA ASP A 500 8.32 1.17 33.15
C ASP A 500 7.74 0.82 31.77
N LEU A 501 8.60 0.58 30.77
CA LEU A 501 8.17 0.12 29.46
C LEU A 501 7.50 -1.26 29.54
N ARG A 502 8.09 -2.19 30.29
CA ARG A 502 7.52 -3.54 30.48
C ARG A 502 6.16 -3.47 31.17
N ALA A 503 6.04 -2.66 32.22
CA ALA A 503 4.77 -2.46 32.91
C ALA A 503 3.69 -1.85 31.99
N ALA A 504 4.07 -0.92 31.11
CA ALA A 504 3.14 -0.33 30.14
C ALA A 504 2.68 -1.35 29.07
N ILE A 505 3.59 -2.19 28.55
CA ILE A 505 3.27 -3.24 27.57
C ILE A 505 2.40 -4.34 28.19
N ASP A 506 2.70 -4.75 29.43
CA ASP A 506 1.89 -5.75 30.16
C ASP A 506 0.47 -5.23 30.40
N LEU A 507 0.32 -3.94 30.76
CA LEU A 507 -0.99 -3.32 30.88
C LEU A 507 -1.72 -3.26 29.53
N LEU A 508 -1.06 -2.85 28.45
CA LEU A 508 -1.65 -2.81 27.10
C LEU A 508 -2.15 -4.18 26.67
N THR A 509 -1.37 -5.22 26.96
CA THR A 509 -1.68 -6.59 26.60
C THR A 509 -2.90 -7.12 27.36
N ASP A 510 -2.90 -6.98 28.68
CA ASP A 510 -4.05 -7.37 29.52
C ASP A 510 -5.32 -6.65 29.09
N THR A 511 -5.20 -5.36 28.75
CA THR A 511 -6.31 -4.49 28.34
C THR A 511 -6.88 -4.91 26.99
N LEU A 512 -6.02 -5.11 25.98
CA LEU A 512 -6.46 -5.47 24.63
C LEU A 512 -6.98 -6.90 24.55
N LEU A 513 -6.31 -7.90 25.14
CA LEU A 513 -6.81 -9.28 25.07
C LEU A 513 -8.20 -9.43 25.68
N SER A 514 -8.41 -8.80 26.84
CA SER A 514 -9.71 -8.77 27.51
C SER A 514 -10.78 -8.06 26.68
N HIS A 515 -10.40 -6.97 26.01
CA HIS A 515 -11.31 -6.16 25.19
C HIS A 515 -11.73 -6.89 23.91
N LEU A 516 -10.76 -7.37 23.11
CA LEU A 516 -11.00 -8.03 21.83
C LEU A 516 -11.91 -9.26 22.02
N SER A 517 -11.64 -10.09 23.03
CA SER A 517 -12.45 -11.27 23.31
C SER A 517 -13.87 -10.94 23.77
N TYR A 518 -14.07 -9.81 24.45
CA TYR A 518 -15.41 -9.34 24.80
C TYR A 518 -16.16 -8.81 23.58
N GLU A 519 -15.50 -8.02 22.73
CA GLU A 519 -16.06 -7.50 21.50
C GLU A 519 -16.50 -8.62 20.56
N GLU A 520 -15.63 -9.59 20.30
CA GLU A 520 -15.98 -10.72 19.44
C GLU A 520 -17.15 -11.53 20.01
N GLY A 521 -17.12 -11.79 21.33
CA GLY A 521 -18.16 -12.54 22.02
C GLY A 521 -19.54 -11.89 21.91
N GLU A 522 -19.59 -10.57 21.90
CA GLU A 522 -20.85 -9.82 21.87
C GLU A 522 -21.26 -9.38 20.46
N LEU A 523 -20.33 -9.21 19.51
CA LEU A 523 -20.62 -8.60 18.20
C LEU A 523 -20.58 -9.55 17.00
N VAL A 524 -19.90 -10.70 17.08
CA VAL A 524 -19.82 -11.65 15.94
C VAL A 524 -21.21 -12.13 15.50
N GLU A 525 -22.10 -12.48 16.44
CA GLU A 525 -23.47 -12.86 16.11
C GLU A 525 -24.30 -11.69 15.57
N PRO A 526 -24.34 -10.51 16.25
CA PRO A 526 -25.05 -9.35 15.73
C PRO A 526 -24.61 -8.93 14.33
N LEU A 527 -23.31 -9.00 14.02
CA LEU A 527 -22.78 -8.70 12.68
C LEU A 527 -23.36 -9.67 11.64
N ALA A 528 -23.41 -10.96 11.96
CA ALA A 528 -24.02 -11.96 11.08
C ALA A 528 -25.53 -11.80 10.93
N ARG A 529 -26.22 -11.37 12.00
CA ARG A 529 -27.68 -11.23 12.02
C ARG A 529 -28.19 -9.97 11.34
N LEU A 530 -27.51 -8.85 11.56
CA LEU A 530 -27.95 -7.52 11.15
C LEU A 530 -27.28 -7.08 9.84
N GLY A 531 -26.16 -7.71 9.48
CA GLY A 531 -25.33 -7.35 8.34
C GLY A 531 -24.60 -6.04 8.58
N TYR A 532 -23.34 -5.97 8.18
CA TYR A 532 -22.53 -4.75 8.22
C TYR A 532 -21.60 -4.79 7.00
N ARG A 533 -21.68 -3.78 6.13
CA ARG A 533 -21.00 -3.72 4.83
C ARG A 533 -20.23 -2.42 4.70
#